data_AF-A0A1M7V0R2-F1
#
_entry.id   AF-A0A1M7V0R2-F1
#
_cell.length_a   1.000
_cell.length_b   1.000
_cell.length_c   1.000
_cell.angle_alpha   90.00
_cell.angle_beta   90.00
_cell.angle_gamma   90.00
#
_symmetry.space_group_name_H-M   'P 1'
#
loop_
_entity.id
_entity.type
_entity.pdbx_description
1 polymer ?
#
loop_
_entity_poly.entity_id
_entity_poly.type
_entity_poly.pdbx_seq_one_letter_code
_entity_poly.pdbx_strand_id
1 'polypeptide(L)'
;MEAIRALRVARRGAVKARTAALNQLHGLLVSAPEPMRTELTGLTTTELVARCTGFRIDPDRLLEPVMATKAALRAIARRVRALDDEITVADARLRPATATVAPRTAALFGAGPDVAGQLLVTAGDNPDRLRSEAALAHLAGISPLPASSGRTDRHRLNRGGDRAANAAIHRIVLCRMRHHEPTRAYVARRTTQGLSKKEIMRCLKRYVVREVHTALLADFEGLATAT
;
A
#
# COMPACT_ATOMS: atom_id res chain seq x y z
N MET A 1 12.24 -14.03 -9.71
CA MET A 1 11.23 -13.22 -8.98
C MET A 1 10.91 -13.71 -7.56
N GLU A 2 11.15 -14.99 -7.26
CA GLU A 2 10.79 -15.61 -5.99
C GLU A 2 11.41 -14.98 -4.73
N ALA A 3 12.66 -14.51 -4.78
CA ALA A 3 13.28 -13.82 -3.65
C ALA A 3 12.50 -12.54 -3.26
N ILE A 4 12.09 -11.74 -4.25
CA ILE A 4 11.25 -10.55 -4.01
C ILE A 4 9.89 -10.96 -3.45
N ARG A 5 9.28 -12.03 -3.99
CA ARG A 5 8.01 -12.57 -3.45
C ARG A 5 8.14 -12.93 -1.97
N ALA A 6 9.18 -13.68 -1.60
CA ALA A 6 9.42 -14.11 -0.23
C ALA A 6 9.59 -12.93 0.73
N LEU A 7 10.42 -11.93 0.39
CA LEU A 7 10.58 -10.71 1.18
C LEU A 7 9.26 -9.95 1.36
N ARG A 8 8.43 -9.90 0.32
CA ARG A 8 7.12 -9.24 0.38
C ARG A 8 6.10 -9.98 1.24
N VAL A 9 6.17 -11.31 1.31
CA VAL A 9 5.31 -12.11 2.19
C VAL A 9 5.53 -11.69 3.65
N ALA A 10 6.79 -11.65 4.09
CA ALA A 10 7.15 -11.20 5.44
C ALA A 10 6.67 -9.77 5.71
N ARG A 11 7.01 -8.82 4.82
CA ARG A 11 6.58 -7.41 4.94
C ARG A 11 5.06 -7.26 5.05
N ARG A 12 4.30 -7.97 4.21
CA ARG A 12 2.84 -7.87 4.20
C ARG A 12 2.23 -8.42 5.49
N GLY A 13 2.81 -9.49 6.03
CA GLY A 13 2.46 -10.03 7.35
C GLY A 13 2.64 -8.96 8.43
N ALA A 14 3.83 -8.35 8.48
CA ALA A 14 4.15 -7.30 9.45
C ALA A 14 3.21 -6.08 9.34
N VAL A 15 2.95 -5.58 8.12
CA VAL A 15 1.99 -4.48 7.89
C VAL A 15 0.59 -4.84 8.39
N LYS A 16 0.10 -6.05 8.10
CA LYS A 16 -1.23 -6.49 8.54
C LYS A 16 -1.29 -6.58 10.07
N ALA A 17 -0.29 -7.18 10.70
CA ALA A 17 -0.18 -7.27 12.15
C ALA A 17 -0.10 -5.89 12.80
N ARG A 18 0.63 -4.95 12.18
CA ARG A 18 0.77 -3.58 12.67
C ARG A 18 -0.57 -2.85 12.67
N THR A 19 -1.33 -2.95 11.58
CA THR A 19 -2.68 -2.38 11.51
C THR A 19 -3.58 -2.98 12.59
N ALA A 20 -3.54 -4.29 12.81
CA ALA A 20 -4.31 -4.93 13.86
C ALA A 20 -3.92 -4.44 15.27
N ALA A 21 -2.62 -4.29 15.54
CA ALA A 21 -2.12 -3.77 16.81
C ALA A 21 -2.52 -2.31 17.04
N LEU A 22 -2.47 -1.46 16.01
CA LEU A 22 -2.95 -0.07 16.10
C LEU A 22 -4.46 0.01 16.37
N ASN A 23 -5.26 -0.84 15.70
CA ASN A 23 -6.69 -0.91 15.96
C ASN A 23 -6.98 -1.39 17.40
N GLN A 24 -6.19 -2.35 17.91
CA GLN A 24 -6.28 -2.79 19.30
C GLN A 24 -5.92 -1.66 20.28
N LEU A 25 -4.87 -0.88 19.98
CA LEU A 25 -4.45 0.27 20.78
C LEU A 25 -5.55 1.33 20.87
N HIS A 26 -6.13 1.73 19.72
CA HIS A 26 -7.23 2.68 19.68
C HIS A 26 -8.50 2.12 20.34
N GLY A 27 -8.80 0.84 20.14
CA GLY A 27 -9.95 0.19 20.77
C GLY A 27 -9.87 0.20 22.30
N LEU A 28 -8.69 -0.11 22.85
CA LEU A 28 -8.47 -0.06 24.30
C LEU A 28 -8.51 1.37 24.85
N LEU A 29 -8.10 2.36 24.06
CA LEU A 29 -8.16 3.77 24.46
C LEU A 29 -9.62 4.26 24.65
N VAL A 30 -10.57 3.77 23.85
CA VAL A 30 -11.99 4.16 23.96
C VAL A 30 -12.58 3.83 25.33
N SER A 31 -12.22 2.68 25.90
CA SER A 31 -12.68 2.20 27.20
C SER A 31 -11.69 2.44 28.35
N ALA A 32 -10.62 3.20 28.12
CA ALA A 32 -9.65 3.50 29.15
C ALA A 32 -10.25 4.39 30.27
N PRO A 33 -9.70 4.36 31.49
CA PRO A 33 -10.09 5.28 32.57
C PRO A 33 -9.98 6.75 32.15
N GLU A 34 -10.89 7.60 32.64
CA GLU A 34 -11.01 9.01 32.20
C GLU A 34 -9.71 9.80 32.21
N PRO A 35 -8.87 9.76 33.28
CA PRO A 35 -7.62 10.51 33.30
C PRO A 35 -6.67 10.12 32.15
N MET A 36 -6.68 8.85 31.74
CA MET A 36 -5.88 8.38 30.62
C MET A 36 -6.46 8.81 29.28
N ARG A 37 -7.79 8.79 29.13
CA ARG A 37 -8.44 9.28 27.90
C ARG A 37 -8.14 10.75 27.68
N THR A 38 -8.26 11.57 28.71
CA THR A 38 -7.94 13.00 28.64
C THR A 38 -6.48 13.24 28.23
N GLU A 39 -5.53 12.48 28.80
CA GLU A 39 -4.10 12.63 28.49
C GLU A 39 -3.74 12.20 27.06
N LEU A 40 -4.40 11.17 26.53
CA LEU A 40 -3.99 10.49 25.30
C LEU A 40 -4.82 10.90 24.07
N THR A 41 -5.98 11.52 24.27
CA THR A 41 -6.84 11.98 23.17
C THR A 41 -6.17 13.13 22.42
N GLY A 42 -6.29 13.13 21.08
CA GLY A 42 -5.72 14.16 20.22
C GLY A 42 -4.26 13.94 19.82
N LEU A 43 -3.56 12.98 20.44
CA LEU A 43 -2.22 12.58 20.00
C LEU A 43 -2.27 11.93 18.61
N THR A 44 -1.28 12.24 17.78
CA THR A 44 -1.06 11.49 16.55
C THR A 44 -0.71 10.03 16.87
N THR A 45 -0.89 9.13 15.91
CA THR A 45 -0.54 7.71 16.11
C THR A 45 0.91 7.53 16.56
N THR A 46 1.85 8.32 16.02
CA THR A 46 3.27 8.27 16.40
C THR A 46 3.48 8.70 17.84
N GLU A 47 2.88 9.81 18.26
CA GLU A 47 2.97 10.32 19.62
C GLU A 47 2.31 9.38 20.62
N LEU A 48 1.14 8.83 20.28
CA LEU A 48 0.40 7.89 21.11
C LEU A 48 1.23 6.62 21.35
N VAL A 49 1.79 6.02 20.30
CA VAL A 49 2.65 4.84 20.42
C VAL A 49 3.88 5.16 21.26
N ALA A 50 4.50 6.33 21.08
CA ALA A 50 5.64 6.74 21.87
C ALA A 50 5.30 6.93 23.36
N ARG A 51 4.21 7.63 23.66
CA ARG A 51 3.72 7.85 25.03
C ARG A 51 3.42 6.53 25.73
N CYS A 52 2.65 5.65 25.09
CA CYS A 52 2.27 4.35 25.65
C CYS A 52 3.49 3.44 25.87
N THR A 53 4.49 3.48 24.99
CA THR A 53 5.75 2.71 25.17
C THR A 53 6.51 3.14 26.45
N GLY A 54 6.40 4.41 26.81
CA GLY A 54 7.07 5.02 27.96
C GLY A 54 6.39 4.83 29.31
N PHE A 55 5.19 4.24 29.37
CA PHE A 55 4.48 4.08 30.64
C PHE A 55 5.28 3.26 31.66
N ARG A 56 5.46 3.82 32.86
CA ARG A 56 5.99 3.09 34.00
C ARG A 56 4.90 2.17 34.54
N ILE A 57 5.24 0.90 34.71
CA ILE A 57 4.32 -0.13 35.19
C ILE A 57 4.79 -0.57 36.56
N ASP A 58 3.89 -0.49 37.51
CA ASP A 58 4.07 -0.98 38.87
C ASP A 58 3.37 -2.35 38.98
N PRO A 59 4.12 -3.47 39.13
CA PRO A 59 3.54 -4.81 39.22
C PRO A 59 2.57 -4.99 40.38
N ASP A 60 2.80 -4.31 41.50
CA ASP A 60 2.01 -4.47 42.72
C ASP A 60 0.63 -3.82 42.62
N ARG A 61 0.45 -2.95 41.62
CA ARG A 61 -0.77 -2.18 41.38
C ARG A 61 -1.56 -2.66 40.16
N LEU A 62 -1.25 -3.83 39.61
CA LEU A 62 -1.90 -4.33 38.37
C LEU A 62 -3.40 -4.61 38.51
N LEU A 63 -3.92 -4.69 39.73
CA LEU A 63 -5.37 -4.79 39.97
C LEU A 63 -6.07 -3.43 39.87
N GLU A 64 -5.33 -2.33 39.86
CA GLU A 64 -5.89 -1.00 39.64
C GLU A 64 -6.15 -0.77 38.14
N PRO A 65 -7.35 -0.31 37.75
CA PRO A 65 -7.72 -0.13 36.34
C PRO A 65 -6.72 0.70 35.53
N VAL A 66 -6.21 1.80 36.10
CA VAL A 66 -5.25 2.68 35.44
C VAL A 66 -3.92 1.96 35.15
N MET A 67 -3.39 1.21 36.12
CA MET A 67 -2.12 0.50 35.95
C MET A 67 -2.27 -0.70 35.01
N ALA A 68 -3.38 -1.43 35.09
CA ALA A 68 -3.71 -2.49 34.14
C ALA A 68 -3.80 -1.96 32.70
N THR A 69 -4.51 -0.85 32.49
CA THR A 69 -4.63 -0.22 31.16
C THR A 69 -3.29 0.30 30.66
N LYS A 70 -2.45 0.92 31.52
CA LYS A 70 -1.09 1.32 31.15
C LYS A 70 -0.23 0.13 30.71
N ALA A 71 -0.29 -0.98 31.43
CA ALA A 71 0.47 -2.19 31.11
C ALA A 71 0.04 -2.75 29.74
N ALA A 72 -1.27 -2.85 29.50
CA ALA A 72 -1.83 -3.33 28.23
C ALA A 72 -1.47 -2.41 27.05
N LEU A 73 -1.68 -1.09 27.19
CA LEU A 73 -1.32 -0.10 26.16
C LEU A 73 0.18 -0.13 25.85
N ARG A 74 1.04 -0.27 26.88
CA ARG A 74 2.49 -0.39 26.70
C ARG A 74 2.87 -1.64 25.92
N ALA A 75 2.26 -2.78 26.23
CA ALA A 75 2.52 -4.03 25.53
C ALA A 75 2.13 -3.94 24.04
N ILE A 76 0.95 -3.37 23.74
CA ILE A 76 0.49 -3.17 22.36
C ILE A 76 1.39 -2.17 21.63
N ALA A 77 1.75 -1.05 22.26
CA ALA A 77 2.62 -0.03 21.65
C ALA A 77 4.02 -0.56 21.33
N ARG A 78 4.60 -1.39 22.22
CA ARG A 78 5.87 -2.09 21.94
C ARG A 78 5.74 -3.05 20.76
N ARG A 79 4.61 -3.77 20.63
CA ARG A 79 4.34 -4.61 19.46
C ARG A 79 4.27 -3.78 18.17
N VAL A 80 3.62 -2.61 18.20
CA VAL A 80 3.58 -1.70 17.06
C VAL A 80 5.00 -1.27 16.65
N ARG A 81 5.85 -0.88 17.62
CA ARG A 81 7.25 -0.51 17.35
C ARG A 81 8.06 -1.64 16.74
N ALA A 82 7.99 -2.85 17.31
CA ALA A 82 8.70 -4.00 16.77
C ALA A 82 8.28 -4.31 15.31
N LEU A 83 6.98 -4.15 14.99
CA LEU A 83 6.48 -4.32 13.63
C LEU A 83 6.89 -3.18 12.70
N ASP A 84 7.00 -1.94 13.20
CA ASP A 84 7.57 -0.82 12.46
C ASP A 84 9.03 -1.08 12.07
N ASP A 85 9.83 -1.61 13.00
CA ASP A 85 11.22 -2.01 12.75
C ASP A 85 11.29 -3.15 11.72
N GLU A 86 10.46 -4.18 11.86
CA GLU A 86 10.39 -5.30 10.91
C GLU A 86 10.02 -4.83 9.50
N ILE A 87 9.04 -3.93 9.37
CA ILE A 87 8.64 -3.34 8.08
C ILE A 87 9.79 -2.53 7.49
N THR A 88 10.49 -1.73 8.31
CA THR A 88 11.62 -0.90 7.88
C THR A 88 12.75 -1.77 7.34
N VAL A 89 13.10 -2.85 8.05
CA VAL A 89 14.10 -3.83 7.60
C VAL A 89 13.67 -4.51 6.31
N ALA A 90 12.41 -4.90 6.18
CA ALA A 90 11.89 -5.52 4.97
C ALA A 90 11.92 -4.54 3.78
N ASP A 91 11.59 -3.27 3.99
CA ASP A 91 11.67 -2.21 2.97
C ASP A 91 13.12 -1.94 2.54
N ALA A 92 14.06 -1.95 3.48
CA ALA A 92 15.49 -1.79 3.20
C ALA A 92 16.06 -2.95 2.36
N ARG A 93 15.53 -4.18 2.53
CA ARG A 93 15.90 -5.35 1.72
C ARG A 93 15.22 -5.36 0.35
N LEU A 94 13.95 -4.97 0.27
CA LEU A 94 13.20 -4.95 -0.98
C LEU A 94 13.75 -3.92 -1.96
N ARG A 95 14.13 -2.72 -1.47
CA ARG A 95 14.58 -1.62 -2.31
C ARG A 95 15.72 -2.00 -3.28
N PRO A 96 16.89 -2.49 -2.82
CA PRO A 96 17.97 -2.88 -3.72
C PRO A 96 17.59 -4.07 -4.61
N ALA A 97 16.83 -5.04 -4.10
CA ALA A 97 16.39 -6.19 -4.88
C ALA A 97 15.50 -5.76 -6.07
N THR A 98 14.54 -4.87 -5.83
CA THR A 98 13.68 -4.34 -6.91
C THR A 98 14.43 -3.43 -7.87
N ALA A 99 15.37 -2.61 -7.37
CA ALA A 99 16.16 -1.73 -8.21
C ALA A 99 17.13 -2.50 -9.13
N THR A 100 17.64 -3.64 -8.66
CA THR A 100 18.54 -4.50 -9.45
C THR A 100 17.77 -5.29 -10.51
N VAL A 101 16.66 -5.92 -10.12
CA VAL A 101 15.90 -6.81 -11.02
C VAL A 101 15.06 -6.02 -12.04
N ALA A 102 14.50 -4.88 -11.64
CA ALA A 102 13.57 -4.12 -12.46
C ALA A 102 13.76 -2.60 -12.28
N PRO A 103 14.91 -2.07 -12.71
CA PRO A 103 15.26 -0.67 -12.51
C PRO A 103 14.24 0.28 -13.13
N ARG A 104 13.68 -0.02 -14.31
CA ARG A 104 12.70 0.87 -14.96
C ARG A 104 11.36 0.86 -14.22
N THR A 105 10.91 -0.32 -13.79
CA THR A 105 9.69 -0.47 -12.99
C THR A 105 9.81 0.22 -11.63
N ALA A 106 10.97 0.10 -10.98
CA ALA A 106 11.27 0.77 -9.71
C ALA A 106 11.40 2.29 -9.85
N ALA A 107 11.76 2.80 -11.03
CA ALA A 107 11.86 4.22 -11.32
C ALA A 107 10.50 4.91 -11.60
N LEU A 108 9.42 4.14 -11.78
CA LEU A 108 8.09 4.73 -12.03
C LEU A 108 7.66 5.61 -10.85
N PHE A 109 7.18 6.82 -11.14
CA PHE A 109 6.73 7.75 -10.11
C PHE A 109 5.62 7.13 -9.25
N GLY A 110 5.86 7.01 -7.95
CA GLY A 110 4.92 6.40 -6.99
C GLY A 110 5.05 4.88 -6.84
N ALA A 111 5.99 4.24 -7.54
CA ALA A 111 6.28 2.80 -7.42
C ALA A 111 7.37 2.54 -6.36
N GLY A 112 7.02 2.67 -5.08
CA GLY A 112 7.93 2.28 -3.99
C GLY A 112 8.26 0.77 -3.99
N PRO A 113 9.22 0.30 -3.16
CA PRO A 113 9.74 -1.07 -3.22
C PRO A 113 8.67 -2.17 -3.17
N ASP A 114 7.69 -2.08 -2.24
CA ASP A 114 6.59 -3.06 -2.19
C ASP A 114 5.67 -3.00 -3.42
N VAL A 115 5.45 -1.81 -3.99
CA VAL A 115 4.63 -1.63 -5.19
C VAL A 115 5.33 -2.23 -6.40
N ALA A 116 6.59 -1.85 -6.63
CA ALA A 116 7.41 -2.42 -7.72
C ALA A 116 7.48 -3.94 -7.59
N GLY A 117 7.80 -4.44 -6.38
CA GLY A 117 7.83 -5.88 -6.14
C GLY A 117 6.46 -6.57 -6.25
N GLN A 118 5.34 -5.89 -6.06
CA GLN A 118 4.01 -6.46 -6.38
C GLN A 118 3.81 -6.60 -7.87
N LEU A 119 4.15 -5.58 -8.65
CA LEU A 119 4.00 -5.62 -10.10
C LEU A 119 4.85 -6.73 -10.70
N LEU A 120 6.07 -6.90 -10.20
CA LEU A 120 6.96 -8.00 -10.53
C LEU A 120 6.35 -9.37 -10.20
N VAL A 121 5.87 -9.56 -8.96
CA VAL A 121 5.21 -10.82 -8.57
C VAL A 121 3.99 -11.12 -9.44
N THR A 122 3.22 -10.10 -9.82
CA THR A 122 2.06 -10.24 -10.70
C THR A 122 2.47 -10.64 -12.12
N ALA A 123 3.55 -10.08 -12.65
CA ALA A 123 4.11 -10.46 -13.95
C ALA A 123 4.62 -11.92 -13.93
N GLY A 124 5.26 -12.33 -12.84
CA GLY A 124 5.94 -13.62 -12.71
C GLY A 124 7.24 -13.66 -13.51
N ASP A 125 7.84 -14.85 -13.65
CA ASP A 125 9.12 -15.02 -14.35
C ASP A 125 8.97 -15.15 -15.88
N ASN A 126 7.74 -15.18 -16.42
CA ASN A 126 7.49 -15.35 -17.85
C ASN A 126 6.88 -14.07 -18.47
N PRO A 127 7.66 -13.27 -19.23
CA PRO A 127 7.19 -12.05 -19.88
C PRO A 127 6.10 -12.29 -20.94
N ASP A 128 6.08 -13.45 -21.61
CA ASP A 128 5.12 -13.77 -22.68
C ASP A 128 3.67 -13.84 -22.17
N ARG A 129 3.47 -13.97 -20.85
CA ARG A 129 2.15 -13.89 -20.23
C ARG A 129 1.54 -12.48 -20.33
N LEU A 130 2.38 -11.45 -20.45
CA LEU A 130 1.98 -10.04 -20.56
C LEU A 130 1.85 -9.60 -22.03
N ARG A 131 1.02 -10.31 -22.79
CA ARG A 131 0.85 -10.15 -24.25
C ARG A 131 0.46 -8.74 -24.71
N SER A 132 -0.13 -7.92 -23.83
CA SER A 132 -0.46 -6.52 -24.13
C SER A 132 -0.76 -5.73 -22.86
N GLU A 133 -0.75 -4.40 -22.98
CA GLU A 133 -1.23 -3.47 -21.95
C GLU A 133 -2.67 -3.80 -21.52
N ALA A 134 -3.52 -4.20 -22.48
CA ALA A 134 -4.90 -4.58 -22.21
C ALA A 134 -5.00 -5.88 -21.40
N ALA A 135 -4.14 -6.86 -21.69
CA ALA A 135 -4.05 -8.10 -20.92
C ALA A 135 -3.60 -7.82 -19.48
N LEU A 136 -2.60 -6.97 -19.27
CA LEU A 136 -2.17 -6.57 -17.93
C LEU A 136 -3.28 -5.85 -17.16
N ALA A 137 -4.00 -4.95 -17.82
CA ALA A 137 -5.13 -4.27 -17.18
C ALA A 137 -6.25 -5.24 -16.81
N HIS A 138 -6.52 -6.25 -17.63
CA HIS A 138 -7.51 -7.27 -17.32
C HIS A 138 -7.04 -8.14 -16.14
N LEU A 139 -5.78 -8.56 -16.13
CA LEU A 139 -5.15 -9.30 -15.04
C LEU A 139 -5.25 -8.52 -13.72
N ALA A 140 -5.00 -7.21 -13.72
CA ALA A 140 -5.09 -6.37 -12.53
C ALA A 140 -6.52 -5.93 -12.17
N GLY A 141 -7.56 -6.36 -12.90
CA GLY A 141 -8.94 -5.91 -12.66
C GLY A 141 -9.15 -4.40 -12.88
N ILE A 142 -8.37 -3.81 -13.79
CA ILE A 142 -8.41 -2.39 -14.19
C ILE A 142 -9.06 -2.23 -15.57
N SER A 143 -9.34 -3.33 -16.29
CA SER A 143 -10.10 -3.27 -17.53
C SER A 143 -11.47 -2.59 -17.32
N PRO A 144 -11.82 -1.61 -18.17
CA PRO A 144 -13.14 -1.01 -18.14
C PRO A 144 -14.18 -2.08 -18.48
N LEU A 145 -15.24 -2.17 -17.67
CA LEU A 145 -16.39 -3.02 -17.96
C LEU A 145 -17.60 -2.14 -18.25
N PRO A 146 -18.24 -2.25 -19.43
CA PRO A 146 -19.43 -1.47 -19.73
C PRO A 146 -20.54 -1.77 -18.71
N ALA A 147 -21.22 -0.72 -18.27
CA ALA A 147 -22.34 -0.78 -17.33
C ALA A 147 -23.68 -0.46 -17.97
N SER A 148 -23.73 -0.35 -19.30
CA SER A 148 -24.93 -0.06 -20.08
C SER A 148 -24.97 -0.89 -21.36
N SER A 149 -26.17 -1.13 -21.86
CA SER A 149 -26.45 -1.67 -23.20
C SER A 149 -26.94 -0.59 -24.18
N GLY A 150 -26.88 0.70 -23.81
CA GLY A 150 -27.43 1.83 -24.56
C GLY A 150 -26.48 3.04 -24.68
N ARG A 151 -26.98 4.23 -25.03
CA ARG A 151 -26.18 5.46 -25.34
C ARG A 151 -25.45 6.13 -24.14
N THR A 152 -25.21 5.41 -23.04
CA THR A 152 -24.49 5.96 -21.88
C THR A 152 -23.11 5.32 -21.73
N ASP A 153 -22.06 6.12 -21.77
CA ASP A 153 -20.68 5.65 -21.55
C ASP A 153 -20.36 5.54 -20.05
N ARG A 154 -21.00 4.57 -19.38
CA ARG A 154 -20.73 4.28 -17.96
C ARG A 154 -20.01 2.96 -17.81
N HIS A 155 -19.02 2.95 -16.92
CA HIS A 155 -18.18 1.80 -16.64
C HIS A 155 -18.29 1.35 -15.18
N ARG A 156 -18.53 0.05 -14.98
CA ARG A 156 -18.56 -0.57 -13.65
C ARG A 156 -17.16 -1.02 -13.21
N LEU A 157 -17.02 -1.25 -11.90
CA LEU A 157 -15.80 -1.81 -11.32
C LEU A 157 -15.64 -3.27 -11.74
N ASN A 158 -14.48 -3.64 -12.28
CA ASN A 158 -14.08 -5.04 -12.41
C ASN A 158 -13.70 -5.60 -11.03
N ARG A 159 -14.43 -6.62 -10.56
CA ARG A 159 -14.19 -7.26 -9.26
C ARG A 159 -13.24 -8.46 -9.33
N GLY A 160 -12.93 -8.94 -10.53
CA GLY A 160 -11.98 -10.03 -10.75
C GLY A 160 -10.51 -9.57 -10.78
N GLY A 161 -9.64 -10.50 -11.14
CA GLY A 161 -8.20 -10.26 -11.31
C GLY A 161 -7.41 -10.20 -10.00
N ASP A 162 -6.12 -9.93 -10.15
CA ASP A 162 -5.16 -9.72 -9.05
C ASP A 162 -5.45 -8.39 -8.34
N ARG A 163 -6.11 -8.50 -7.19
CA ARG A 163 -6.45 -7.36 -6.34
C ARG A 163 -5.22 -6.69 -5.71
N ALA A 164 -4.12 -7.43 -5.53
CA ALA A 164 -2.89 -6.87 -5.00
C ALA A 164 -2.21 -5.99 -6.07
N ALA A 165 -2.20 -6.41 -7.33
CA ALA A 165 -1.76 -5.58 -8.46
C ALA A 165 -2.62 -4.31 -8.59
N ASN A 166 -3.94 -4.44 -8.48
CA ASN A 166 -4.86 -3.29 -8.50
C ASN A 166 -4.55 -2.29 -7.38
N ALA A 167 -4.31 -2.80 -6.16
CA ALA A 167 -3.94 -1.99 -5.01
C ALA A 167 -2.59 -1.28 -5.20
N ALA A 168 -1.61 -1.96 -5.80
CA ALA A 168 -0.31 -1.39 -6.14
C ALA A 168 -0.45 -0.20 -7.13
N ILE A 169 -1.19 -0.41 -8.21
CA ILE A 169 -1.47 0.65 -9.21
C ILE A 169 -2.31 1.78 -8.61
N HIS A 170 -3.26 1.45 -7.73
CA HIS A 170 -4.03 2.46 -7.00
C HIS A 170 -3.14 3.36 -6.13
N ARG A 171 -2.14 2.80 -5.44
CA ARG A 171 -1.17 3.58 -4.64
C ARG A 171 -0.34 4.50 -5.52
N ILE A 172 0.12 4.03 -6.68
CA ILE A 172 0.79 4.87 -7.68
C ILE A 172 -0.10 6.06 -8.05
N VAL A 173 -1.37 5.81 -8.39
CA VAL A 173 -2.32 6.87 -8.76
C VAL A 173 -2.51 7.87 -7.62
N LEU A 174 -2.71 7.42 -6.37
CA LEU A 174 -2.86 8.33 -5.23
C LEU A 174 -1.61 9.20 -5.01
N CYS A 175 -0.42 8.61 -5.11
CA CYS A 175 0.84 9.33 -5.00
C CYS A 175 0.97 10.37 -6.12
N ARG A 176 0.72 9.98 -7.37
CA ARG A 176 0.79 10.87 -8.54
C ARG A 176 -0.21 12.02 -8.48
N MET A 177 -1.43 11.76 -8.02
CA MET A 177 -2.44 12.81 -7.83
C MET A 177 -2.01 13.88 -6.81
N ARG A 178 -1.12 13.53 -5.87
CA ARG A 178 -0.63 14.47 -4.85
C ARG A 178 0.67 15.15 -5.25
N HIS A 179 1.57 14.44 -5.94
CA HIS A 179 2.97 14.87 -6.11
C HIS A 179 3.49 14.88 -7.55
N HIS A 180 2.73 14.39 -8.54
CA HIS A 180 3.16 14.33 -9.93
C HIS A 180 2.44 15.38 -10.76
N GLU A 181 3.17 16.42 -11.19
CA GLU A 181 2.58 17.60 -11.83
C GLU A 181 1.75 17.29 -13.09
N PRO A 182 2.22 16.45 -14.04
CA PRO A 182 1.40 16.06 -15.19
C PRO A 182 0.08 15.37 -14.79
N THR A 183 0.10 14.57 -13.71
CA THR A 183 -1.13 13.94 -13.21
C THR A 183 -2.04 14.94 -12.52
N ARG A 184 -1.51 15.93 -11.79
CA ARG A 184 -2.32 17.01 -11.19
C ARG A 184 -3.02 17.84 -12.26
N ALA A 185 -2.29 18.22 -13.32
CA ALA A 185 -2.85 18.91 -14.48
C ALA A 185 -3.95 18.08 -15.16
N TYR A 186 -3.71 16.77 -15.35
CA TYR A 186 -4.72 15.86 -15.88
C TYR A 186 -5.98 15.80 -15.00
N VAL A 187 -5.83 15.69 -13.68
CA VAL A 187 -6.96 15.67 -12.74
C VAL A 187 -7.75 16.97 -12.85
N ALA A 188 -7.09 18.13 -12.80
CA ALA A 188 -7.74 19.42 -12.92
C ALA A 188 -8.56 19.52 -14.21
N ARG A 189 -7.95 19.17 -15.35
CA ARG A 189 -8.61 19.17 -16.66
C ARG A 189 -9.82 18.23 -16.73
N ARG A 190 -9.74 17.02 -16.16
CA ARG A 190 -10.87 16.08 -16.19
C ARG A 190 -11.99 16.49 -15.23
N THR A 191 -11.65 17.14 -14.12
CA THR A 191 -12.63 17.73 -13.20
C THR A 191 -13.43 18.83 -13.91
N THR A 192 -12.78 19.73 -14.66
CA THR A 192 -13.50 20.77 -15.41
C THR A 192 -14.37 20.22 -16.54
N GLN A 193 -14.06 19.02 -17.04
CA GLN A 193 -14.88 18.26 -17.98
C GLN A 193 -16.05 17.50 -17.33
N GLY A 194 -16.29 17.69 -16.03
CA GLY A 194 -17.43 17.11 -15.31
C GLY A 194 -17.25 15.67 -14.83
N LEU A 195 -16.04 15.10 -14.92
CA LEU A 195 -15.81 13.74 -14.40
C LEU A 195 -15.70 13.74 -12.88
N SER A 196 -16.29 12.72 -12.25
CA SER A 196 -16.10 12.43 -10.83
C SER A 196 -14.68 11.96 -10.55
N LYS A 197 -14.20 12.18 -9.31
CA LYS A 197 -12.90 11.66 -8.84
C LYS A 197 -12.72 10.16 -9.13
N LYS A 198 -13.79 9.35 -8.99
CA LYS A 198 -13.75 7.91 -9.26
C LYS A 198 -13.50 7.62 -10.74
N GLU A 199 -14.11 8.37 -11.66
CA GLU A 199 -13.89 8.22 -13.10
C GLU A 199 -12.49 8.66 -13.50
N ILE A 200 -12.02 9.81 -13.00
CA ILE A 200 -10.65 10.29 -13.21
C ILE A 200 -9.63 9.24 -12.78
N MET A 201 -9.83 8.67 -11.58
CA MET A 201 -8.96 7.61 -11.07
C MET A 201 -8.96 6.35 -11.94
N ARG A 202 -10.09 5.96 -12.54
CA ARG A 202 -10.13 4.82 -13.47
C ARG A 202 -9.30 5.10 -14.72
N CYS A 203 -9.41 6.31 -15.29
CA CYS A 203 -8.56 6.73 -16.41
C CYS A 203 -7.07 6.68 -16.03
N LEU A 204 -6.71 7.26 -14.88
CA LEU A 204 -5.33 7.26 -14.39
C LEU A 204 -4.78 5.85 -14.18
N LYS A 205 -5.57 4.92 -13.62
CA LYS A 205 -5.16 3.52 -13.50
C LYS A 205 -4.86 2.90 -14.86
N ARG A 206 -5.62 3.22 -15.92
CA ARG A 206 -5.33 2.73 -17.28
C ARG A 206 -4.03 3.29 -17.83
N TYR A 207 -3.74 4.59 -17.64
CA TYR A 207 -2.47 5.17 -18.06
C TYR A 207 -1.28 4.54 -17.31
N VAL A 208 -1.41 4.38 -15.99
CA VAL A 208 -0.37 3.74 -15.18
C VAL A 208 -0.16 2.29 -15.61
N VAL A 209 -1.22 1.53 -15.96
CA VAL A 209 -1.04 0.17 -16.49
C VAL A 209 -0.20 0.15 -17.76
N ARG A 210 -0.42 1.08 -18.70
CA ARG A 210 0.38 1.18 -19.92
C ARG A 210 1.86 1.42 -19.57
N GLU A 211 2.15 2.40 -18.71
CA GLU A 211 3.53 2.68 -18.28
C GLU A 211 4.18 1.50 -17.57
N VAL A 212 3.43 0.82 -16.70
CA VAL A 212 3.91 -0.38 -15.99
C VAL A 212 4.19 -1.52 -16.97
N HIS A 213 3.32 -1.75 -17.95
CA HIS A 213 3.52 -2.78 -18.98
C HIS A 213 4.81 -2.52 -19.76
N THR A 214 5.01 -1.29 -20.24
CA THR A 214 6.22 -0.89 -20.96
C THR A 214 7.47 -1.05 -20.10
N ALA A 215 7.43 -0.61 -18.84
CA ALA A 215 8.57 -0.72 -17.93
C ALA A 215 8.94 -2.18 -17.62
N LEU A 216 7.93 -3.03 -17.35
CA LEU A 216 8.15 -4.45 -17.07
C LEU A 216 8.78 -5.16 -18.27
N LEU A 217 8.26 -4.97 -19.48
CA LEU A 217 8.82 -5.62 -20.67
C LEU A 217 10.27 -5.20 -20.92
N ALA A 218 10.57 -3.90 -20.81
CA ALA A 218 11.92 -3.40 -20.97
C ALA A 218 12.88 -3.97 -19.91
N ASP A 219 12.42 -4.13 -18.65
CA ASP A 219 13.20 -4.79 -17.61
C ASP A 219 13.44 -6.28 -17.93
N PHE A 220 12.43 -7.01 -18.42
CA PHE A 220 12.60 -8.40 -18.85
C PHE A 220 13.57 -8.56 -20.03
N GLU A 221 13.50 -7.69 -21.03
CA GLU A 221 14.47 -7.65 -22.14
C GLU A 221 15.90 -7.39 -21.63
N GLY A 222 16.04 -6.50 -20.64
CA GLY A 222 17.32 -6.22 -20.00
C GLY A 222 17.91 -7.42 -19.24
N LEU A 223 17.06 -8.25 -18.65
CA LEU A 223 17.48 -9.49 -17.99
C LEU A 223 17.89 -10.57 -18.99
N ALA A 224 17.14 -10.71 -20.09
CA ALA A 224 17.42 -11.69 -21.14
C ALA A 224 18.74 -11.39 -21.89
N THR A 225 19.12 -10.12 -22.00
CA THR A 225 20.37 -9.69 -22.65
C THR A 225 21.60 -9.77 -21.75
N ALA A 226 21.42 -9.86 -20.43
CA ALA A 226 22.49 -9.99 -19.45
C ALA A 226 22.86 -11.45 -19.11
N THR A 227 22.10 -12.42 -19.63
CA THR A 227 22.32 -13.87 -19.44
C THR A 227 22.97 -14.46 -20.68
#